data_AF-A0A1Y3NSM7-F1
#
_entry.id   AF-A0A1Y3NSM7-F1
#
_cell.length_a   1.000
_cell.length_b   1.000
_cell.length_c   1.000
_cell.angle_alpha   90.00
_cell.angle_beta   90.00
_cell.angle_gamma   90.00
#
_symmetry.space_group_name_H-M   'P 1'
#
loop_
_entity.id
_entity.type
_entity.pdbx_description
1 polymer ?
#
loop_
_entity_poly.entity_id
_entity_poly.type
_entity_poly.pdbx_seq_one_letter_code
_entity_poly.pdbx_strand_id
1 'polypeptide(L)'
;MRLLYIKKNVPLEHIKGWCYEQYTDKVNESLQRLYKLHICTKNENNEIHMSEVFQENLNNALIGSGNHTSFGSTSSSIDKHKVDVEFLDKHGTEQWEAVLHYMVGANIRKKPSPAVLKLLERSGLMAKKDEVKDEYSVFNRVDENELQITNKGFQFLLQDVNTQVWAFLIQYLNMADVNNFSKLYLF
;
A
#
# COMPACT_ATOMS: atom_id res chain seq x y z
N MET A 1 -1.42 -23.39 -9.71
CA MET A 1 -2.76 -24.00 -9.52
C MET A 1 -2.71 -25.41 -8.93
N ARG A 2 -1.86 -26.34 -9.40
CA ARG A 2 -1.86 -27.72 -8.86
C ARG A 2 -1.70 -27.79 -7.33
N LEU A 3 -0.78 -27.01 -6.75
CA LEU A 3 -0.58 -26.91 -5.30
C LEU A 3 -1.80 -26.40 -4.53
N LEU A 4 -2.73 -25.66 -5.17
CA LEU A 4 -3.92 -25.14 -4.51
C LEU A 4 -4.88 -26.24 -4.06
N TYR A 5 -4.90 -27.36 -4.79
CA TYR A 5 -5.83 -28.47 -4.56
C TYR A 5 -5.17 -29.67 -3.85
N ILE A 6 -3.85 -29.62 -3.64
CA ILE A 6 -3.13 -30.65 -2.91
C ILE A 6 -3.07 -30.25 -1.44
N LYS A 7 -3.79 -30.98 -0.59
CA LYS A 7 -3.83 -30.75 0.86
C LYS A 7 -2.65 -31.38 1.62
N LYS A 8 -1.87 -32.23 0.96
CA LYS A 8 -0.73 -32.94 1.56
C LYS A 8 0.57 -32.25 1.18
N ASN A 9 1.62 -32.47 1.97
CA ASN A 9 2.95 -32.04 1.61
C ASN A 9 3.40 -32.74 0.32
N VAL A 10 4.09 -32.00 -0.55
CA VAL A 10 4.54 -32.51 -1.85
C VAL A 10 6.07 -32.51 -1.87
N PRO A 11 6.73 -33.65 -2.13
CA PRO A 11 8.17 -33.69 -2.30
C PRO A 11 8.65 -32.71 -3.38
N LEU A 12 9.73 -31.98 -3.12
CA LEU A 12 10.30 -31.02 -4.06
C LEU A 12 10.59 -31.63 -5.44
N GLU A 13 11.06 -32.88 -5.47
CA GLU A 13 11.36 -33.60 -6.71
C GLU A 13 10.13 -33.81 -7.59
N HIS A 14 8.96 -34.05 -6.98
CA HIS A 14 7.70 -34.13 -7.74
C HIS A 14 7.33 -32.79 -8.38
N ILE A 15 7.59 -31.68 -7.68
CA ILE A 15 7.30 -30.34 -8.20
C ILE A 15 8.23 -29.99 -9.36
N LYS A 16 9.52 -30.30 -9.24
CA LYS A 16 10.47 -30.16 -10.36
C LYS A 16 10.04 -31.02 -11.56
N GLY A 17 9.58 -32.23 -11.31
CA GLY A 17 9.05 -33.13 -12.33
C GLY A 17 7.74 -32.68 -13.00
N TRP A 18 7.06 -31.65 -12.49
CA TRP A 18 5.91 -31.05 -13.18
C TRP A 18 6.32 -30.07 -14.29
N CYS A 19 7.60 -29.74 -14.39
CA CYS A 19 8.14 -28.83 -15.38
C CYS A 19 9.17 -29.55 -16.26
N TYR A 20 9.37 -29.03 -17.48
CA TYR A 20 10.46 -29.49 -18.33
C TYR A 20 11.81 -29.13 -17.68
N GLU A 21 12.80 -30.01 -17.81
CA GLU A 21 14.13 -29.86 -17.18
C GLU A 21 14.78 -28.51 -17.49
N GLN A 22 14.60 -28.01 -18.72
CA GLN A 22 15.08 -26.69 -19.18
C GLN A 22 14.56 -25.49 -18.38
N TYR A 23 13.53 -25.66 -17.55
CA TYR A 23 12.94 -24.58 -16.72
C TYR A 23 13.13 -24.79 -15.22
N THR A 24 13.96 -25.75 -14.80
CA THR A 24 14.20 -26.05 -13.38
C THR A 24 14.68 -24.83 -12.58
N ASP A 25 15.54 -24.00 -13.17
CA ASP A 25 16.03 -22.78 -12.53
C ASP A 25 14.91 -21.79 -12.24
N LYS A 26 13.97 -21.61 -13.19
CA LYS A 26 12.80 -20.74 -13.01
C LYS A 26 11.86 -21.26 -11.92
N VAL A 27 11.73 -22.58 -11.80
CA VAL A 27 10.96 -23.21 -10.72
C VAL A 27 11.58 -22.91 -9.37
N ASN A 28 12.90 -23.07 -9.26
CA ASN A 28 13.62 -22.76 -8.02
C ASN A 28 13.49 -21.28 -7.64
N GLU A 29 13.64 -20.37 -8.61
CA GLU A 29 13.47 -18.93 -8.39
C GLU A 29 12.04 -18.60 -7.93
N SER A 30 11.03 -19.19 -8.57
CA SER A 30 9.63 -18.99 -8.20
C SER A 30 9.32 -19.50 -6.80
N LEU A 31 9.85 -20.67 -6.43
CA LEU A 31 9.71 -21.23 -5.09
C LEU A 31 10.36 -20.33 -4.03
N GLN A 32 11.55 -19.78 -4.31
CA GLN A 32 12.20 -18.82 -3.41
C GLN A 32 11.33 -17.58 -3.17
N ARG A 33 10.68 -17.06 -4.21
CA ARG A 33 9.73 -15.94 -4.06
C ARG A 33 8.51 -16.34 -3.22
N LEU A 34 7.95 -17.53 -3.44
CA LEU A 34 6.82 -18.04 -2.65
C LEU A 34 7.17 -18.25 -1.17
N TYR A 35 8.41 -18.67 -0.87
CA TYR A 35 8.90 -18.77 0.50
C TYR A 35 9.06 -17.41 1.17
N LYS A 36 9.63 -16.42 0.45
CA LYS A 36 9.75 -15.04 0.95
C LYS A 36 8.39 -14.39 1.24
N LEU A 37 7.35 -14.78 0.51
CA LEU A 37 5.98 -14.32 0.72
C LEU A 37 5.20 -15.15 1.75
N HIS A 38 5.83 -16.16 2.36
CA HIS A 38 5.19 -17.12 3.27
C HIS A 38 3.96 -17.83 2.69
N ILE A 39 3.85 -17.92 1.36
CA ILE A 39 2.77 -18.63 0.66
C ILE A 39 3.05 -20.13 0.71
N CYS A 40 4.30 -20.51 0.50
CA CYS A 40 4.77 -21.88 0.66
C CYS A 40 5.82 -21.95 1.78
N THR A 41 5.95 -23.13 2.37
CA THR A 41 7.01 -23.47 3.31
C THR A 41 7.63 -24.80 2.91
N LYS A 42 8.88 -25.00 3.34
CA LYS A 42 9.63 -26.23 3.09
C LYS A 42 9.93 -26.88 4.44
N ASN A 43 9.58 -28.15 4.60
CA ASN A 43 9.86 -28.90 5.82
C ASN A 43 11.28 -29.52 5.80
N GLU A 44 11.67 -30.16 6.92
CA GLU A 44 12.96 -30.84 7.09
C GLU A 44 13.18 -31.97 6.07
N ASN A 45 12.09 -32.61 5.61
CA ASN A 45 12.10 -33.70 4.64
C ASN A 45 12.14 -33.22 3.17
N ASN A 46 12.41 -31.94 2.92
CA ASN A 46 12.35 -31.34 1.58
C ASN A 46 10.98 -31.42 0.88
N GLU A 47 9.90 -31.48 1.65
CA GLU A 47 8.54 -31.39 1.14
C GLU A 47 8.02 -29.96 1.24
N ILE A 48 7.26 -29.56 0.23
CA ILE A 48 6.65 -28.25 0.10
C ILE A 48 5.21 -28.34 0.58
N HIS A 49 4.87 -27.41 1.47
CA HIS A 49 3.52 -27.17 1.95
C HIS A 49 3.07 -25.77 1.53
N MET A 50 1.81 -25.60 1.16
CA MET A 50 1.21 -24.29 0.87
C MET A 50 0.30 -23.91 2.04
N SER A 51 0.37 -22.66 2.50
CA SER A 51 -0.45 -22.17 3.61
C SER A 51 -1.93 -22.48 3.40
N GLU A 52 -2.54 -23.18 4.36
CA GLU A 52 -3.96 -23.55 4.31
C GLU A 52 -4.87 -22.33 4.18
N VAL A 53 -4.55 -21.25 4.90
CA VAL A 53 -5.26 -19.97 4.83
C VAL A 53 -5.17 -19.37 3.43
N PHE A 54 -4.01 -19.44 2.79
CA PHE A 54 -3.84 -18.97 1.41
C PHE A 54 -4.63 -19.85 0.43
N GLN A 55 -4.57 -21.17 0.61
CA GLN A 55 -5.31 -22.11 -0.24
C GLN A 55 -6.82 -21.90 -0.15
N GLU A 56 -7.36 -21.79 1.06
CA GLU A 56 -8.79 -21.58 1.30
C GLU A 56 -9.26 -20.25 0.70
N ASN A 57 -8.57 -19.15 0.99
CA ASN A 57 -8.97 -17.84 0.51
C ASN A 57 -8.86 -17.71 -1.02
N LEU A 58 -7.81 -18.27 -1.63
CA LEU A 58 -7.69 -18.26 -3.09
C LEU A 58 -8.74 -19.16 -3.74
N ASN A 59 -9.10 -20.28 -3.13
CA ASN A 59 -10.18 -21.15 -3.61
C ASN A 59 -11.54 -20.43 -3.53
N ASN A 60 -11.83 -19.81 -2.39
CA ASN A 60 -13.00 -18.96 -2.19
C ASN A 60 -13.10 -17.88 -3.27
N ALA A 61 -12.01 -17.15 -3.52
CA ALA A 61 -11.95 -16.12 -4.57
C ALA A 61 -12.22 -16.67 -5.98
N LEU A 62 -11.76 -17.89 -6.30
CA LEU A 62 -11.95 -18.50 -7.64
C LEU A 62 -13.37 -19.05 -7.86
N ILE A 63 -14.01 -19.57 -6.81
CA ILE A 63 -15.35 -20.16 -6.90
C ILE A 63 -16.45 -19.12 -6.62
N GLY A 64 -16.07 -17.91 -6.19
CA GLY A 64 -17.02 -16.91 -5.69
C GLY A 64 -17.69 -17.35 -4.38
N SER A 65 -17.05 -18.27 -3.66
CA SER A 65 -17.44 -18.76 -2.35
C SER A 65 -16.86 -17.87 -1.27
N GLY A 66 -17.54 -17.74 -0.13
CA GLY A 66 -17.13 -16.87 0.99
C GLY A 66 -18.19 -15.85 1.34
N ASN A 67 -17.97 -15.09 2.41
CA ASN A 67 -18.90 -14.04 2.82
C ASN A 67 -19.04 -13.00 1.69
N HIS A 68 -20.26 -12.87 1.15
CA HIS A 68 -20.62 -11.92 0.09
C HIS A 68 -20.39 -10.44 0.45
N THR A 69 -19.96 -10.16 1.68
CA THR A 69 -19.54 -8.84 2.18
C THR A 69 -18.10 -8.47 1.81
N SER A 70 -17.39 -9.33 1.06
CA SER A 70 -15.99 -9.07 0.66
C SER A 70 -15.87 -8.00 -0.43
N PHE A 71 -16.97 -7.70 -1.13
CA PHE A 71 -17.08 -6.59 -2.07
C PHE A 71 -17.94 -5.48 -1.45
N GLY A 72 -17.70 -4.23 -1.88
CA GLY A 72 -18.49 -3.09 -1.41
C GLY A 72 -19.99 -3.31 -1.68
N SER A 73 -20.80 -3.22 -0.61
CA SER A 73 -22.25 -3.30 -0.74
C SER A 73 -22.80 -2.07 -1.43
N THR A 74 -23.56 -2.24 -2.51
CA THR A 74 -24.25 -1.14 -3.17
C THR A 74 -25.31 -0.56 -2.25
N SER A 75 -25.36 0.77 -2.11
CA SER A 75 -26.43 1.43 -1.35
C SER A 75 -27.75 1.40 -2.12
N SER A 76 -28.81 0.85 -1.51
CA SER A 76 -30.16 0.82 -2.10
C SER A 76 -30.96 2.12 -1.88
N SER A 77 -30.39 3.10 -1.18
CA SER A 77 -31.02 4.39 -0.92
C SER A 77 -31.02 5.26 -2.19
N ILE A 78 -32.15 5.93 -2.47
CA ILE A 78 -32.19 6.99 -3.49
C ILE A 78 -31.20 8.09 -3.08
N ASP A 79 -30.21 8.31 -3.93
CA ASP A 79 -29.26 9.40 -3.78
C ASP A 79 -29.91 10.71 -4.25
N LYS A 80 -30.06 11.67 -3.32
CA LYS A 80 -30.60 13.00 -3.61
C LYS A 80 -29.61 13.87 -4.39
N HIS A 81 -28.32 13.54 -4.35
CA HIS A 81 -27.24 14.25 -5.02
C HIS A 81 -26.45 13.26 -5.87
N LYS A 82 -27.06 12.78 -6.95
CA LYS A 82 -26.42 11.82 -7.85
C LYS A 82 -25.06 12.36 -8.29
N VAL A 83 -24.01 11.72 -7.79
CA VAL A 83 -22.64 12.04 -8.16
C VAL A 83 -22.32 11.40 -9.50
N ASP A 84 -21.81 12.18 -10.45
CA ASP A 84 -21.31 11.67 -11.72
C ASP A 84 -19.79 11.44 -11.70
N VAL A 85 -19.29 10.76 -12.74
CA VAL A 85 -17.86 10.44 -12.86
C VAL A 85 -17.03 11.72 -12.98
N GLU A 86 -17.52 12.71 -13.71
CA GLU A 86 -16.84 14.00 -13.90
C GLU A 86 -16.64 14.75 -12.57
N PHE A 87 -17.66 14.74 -11.69
CA PHE A 87 -17.54 15.28 -10.35
C PHE A 87 -16.51 14.52 -9.52
N LEU A 88 -16.48 13.18 -9.56
CA LEU A 88 -15.51 12.38 -8.79
C LEU A 88 -14.08 12.64 -9.24
N ASP A 89 -13.85 12.72 -10.55
CA ASP A 89 -12.54 13.00 -11.11
C ASP A 89 -12.06 14.40 -10.72
N LYS A 90 -12.94 15.40 -10.85
CA LYS A 90 -12.66 16.77 -10.44
C LYS A 90 -12.38 16.84 -8.93
N HIS A 91 -13.21 16.21 -8.12
CA HIS A 91 -13.05 16.21 -6.67
C HIS A 91 -11.73 15.53 -6.26
N GLY A 92 -11.43 14.36 -6.81
CA GLY A 92 -10.19 13.63 -6.54
C GLY A 92 -8.96 14.47 -6.91
N THR A 93 -8.98 15.08 -8.10
CA THR A 93 -7.91 15.95 -8.60
C THR A 93 -7.71 17.16 -7.69
N GLU A 94 -8.78 17.88 -7.33
CA GLU A 94 -8.70 19.06 -6.46
C GLU A 94 -8.15 18.73 -5.07
N GLN A 95 -8.51 17.57 -4.50
CA GLN A 95 -7.97 17.15 -3.21
C GLN A 95 -6.49 16.80 -3.31
N TRP A 96 -6.07 16.13 -4.39
CA TRP A 96 -4.67 15.79 -4.60
C TRP A 96 -3.82 17.03 -4.86
N GLU A 97 -4.26 17.93 -5.73
CA GLU A 97 -3.60 19.21 -6.01
C GLU A 97 -3.48 20.07 -4.75
N ALA A 98 -4.47 20.07 -3.86
CA ALA A 98 -4.36 20.79 -2.59
C ALA A 98 -3.20 20.29 -1.72
N VAL A 99 -2.88 18.99 -1.76
CA VAL A 99 -1.72 18.41 -1.08
C VAL A 99 -0.42 18.88 -1.73
N LEU A 100 -0.33 18.79 -3.07
CA LEU A 100 0.87 19.18 -3.81
C LEU A 100 1.16 20.69 -3.70
N HIS A 101 0.13 21.53 -3.81
CA HIS A 101 0.25 22.98 -3.65
C HIS A 101 0.71 23.35 -2.24
N TYR A 102 0.23 22.63 -1.22
CA TYR A 102 0.70 22.81 0.15
C TYR A 102 2.19 22.48 0.29
N MET A 103 2.67 21.41 -0.34
CA MET A 103 4.09 21.05 -0.32
C MET A 103 4.99 22.13 -0.92
N VAL A 104 4.57 22.80 -1.99
CA VAL A 104 5.37 23.82 -2.68
C VAL A 104 5.27 25.21 -2.03
N GLY A 105 4.40 25.39 -1.02
CA GLY A 105 4.20 26.68 -0.37
C GLY A 105 3.47 27.70 -1.26
N ALA A 106 2.75 27.25 -2.30
CA ALA A 106 1.96 28.14 -3.14
C ALA A 106 0.72 28.62 -2.35
N ASN A 107 0.48 29.95 -2.35
CA ASN A 107 -0.63 30.65 -1.67
C ASN A 107 -1.86 29.76 -1.42
N ILE A 108 -1.97 29.27 -0.17
CA ILE A 108 -2.85 28.16 0.19
C ILE A 108 -4.30 28.63 0.20
N ARG A 109 -5.09 28.27 -0.82
CA ARG A 109 -6.56 28.43 -0.76
C ARG A 109 -7.24 27.39 0.13
N LYS A 110 -6.61 26.21 0.33
CA LYS A 110 -7.17 25.10 1.11
C LYS A 110 -6.05 24.28 1.77
N LYS A 111 -6.00 24.28 3.10
CA LYS A 111 -5.05 23.47 3.88
C LYS A 111 -5.49 22.00 3.87
N PRO A 112 -4.60 21.03 3.57
CA PRO A 112 -4.90 19.61 3.72
C PRO A 112 -5.31 19.24 5.15
N SER A 113 -5.98 18.10 5.31
CA SER A 113 -6.41 17.64 6.63
C SER A 113 -5.21 17.39 7.55
N PRO A 114 -5.37 17.51 8.89
CA PRO A 114 -4.28 17.26 9.83
C PRO A 114 -3.64 15.87 9.70
N ALA A 115 -4.43 14.86 9.32
CA ALA A 115 -3.95 13.51 9.06
C ALA A 115 -2.97 13.47 7.88
N VAL A 116 -3.27 14.19 6.79
CA VAL A 116 -2.40 14.29 5.62
C VAL A 116 -1.12 15.05 5.95
N LEU A 117 -1.19 16.12 6.75
CA LEU A 117 0.00 16.87 7.18
C LEU A 117 0.93 16.00 8.03
N LYS A 118 0.37 15.23 8.97
CA LYS A 118 1.15 14.27 9.77
C LYS A 118 1.76 13.16 8.91
N LEU A 119 1.08 12.77 7.83
CA LEU A 119 1.58 11.80 6.87
C LEU A 119 2.77 12.34 6.06
N LEU A 120 2.67 13.59 5.59
CA LEU A 120 3.74 14.32 4.90
C LEU A 120 4.99 14.49 5.79
N GLU A 121 4.79 14.84 7.06
CA GLU A 121 5.86 14.95 8.05
C GLU A 121 6.52 13.59 8.29
N ARG A 122 5.74 12.55 8.60
CA ARG A 122 6.27 11.22 8.92
C ARG A 122 6.91 10.51 7.73
N SER A 123 6.47 10.80 6.51
CA SER A 123 7.12 10.29 5.29
C SER A 123 8.44 10.99 5.00
N GLY A 124 8.75 12.08 5.71
CA GLY A 124 9.88 12.95 5.44
C GLY A 124 9.74 13.70 4.12
N LEU A 125 8.53 13.81 3.56
CA LEU A 125 8.25 14.62 2.38
C LEU A 125 8.22 16.11 2.74
N MET A 126 7.78 16.42 3.96
CA MET A 126 7.96 17.72 4.57
C MET A 126 8.56 17.56 5.97
N ALA A 127 9.27 18.56 6.46
CA ALA A 127 9.87 18.56 7.79
C ALA A 127 9.76 19.96 8.41
N LYS A 128 9.88 20.05 9.73
CA LYS A 128 9.93 21.35 10.40
C LYS A 128 11.23 22.07 10.03
N LYS A 129 11.18 23.40 10.01
CA LYS A 129 12.32 24.25 9.60
C LYS A 129 13.62 23.92 10.34
N ASP A 130 13.55 23.60 11.63
CA ASP A 130 14.73 23.30 12.46
C ASP A 130 15.44 21.98 12.08
N GLU A 131 14.75 21.09 11.36
CA GLU A 131 15.28 19.80 10.91
C GLU A 131 15.86 19.87 9.48
N VAL A 132 15.51 20.91 8.71
CA VAL A 132 16.01 21.13 7.34
C VAL A 132 17.29 21.96 7.41
N LYS A 133 18.45 21.30 7.36
CA LYS A 133 19.79 21.93 7.37
C LYS A 133 20.17 22.56 6.02
N ASP A 134 19.25 23.27 5.37
CA ASP A 134 19.56 23.97 4.12
C ASP A 134 19.90 25.44 4.38
N GLU A 135 21.08 25.84 3.92
CA GLU A 135 21.73 27.16 4.08
C GLU A 135 20.92 28.34 3.47
N TYR A 136 19.81 28.04 2.79
CA TYR A 136 18.93 29.02 2.11
C TYR A 136 17.67 29.43 2.90
N SER A 137 17.45 28.93 4.13
CA SER A 137 16.19 29.15 4.88
C SER A 137 16.04 30.52 5.58
N VAL A 138 16.96 31.46 5.33
CA VAL A 138 17.07 32.74 6.06
C VAL A 138 16.00 33.77 5.68
N PHE A 139 15.28 33.61 4.57
CA PHE A 139 14.48 34.73 4.02
C PHE A 139 12.99 34.77 4.37
N ASN A 140 12.41 33.74 5.00
CA ASN A 140 10.99 33.77 5.36
C ASN A 140 10.79 33.52 6.85
N ARG A 141 10.33 34.57 7.56
CA ARG A 141 9.76 34.48 8.92
C ARG A 141 8.35 33.90 8.78
N VAL A 142 8.26 32.58 8.73
CA VAL A 142 6.99 31.86 8.85
C VAL A 142 7.04 31.04 10.15
N ASP A 143 5.88 30.83 10.75
CA ASP A 143 5.71 30.26 12.09
C ASP A 143 6.60 29.02 12.33
N GLU A 144 7.13 28.84 13.54
CA GLU A 144 7.98 27.70 13.94
C GLU A 144 7.31 26.32 13.72
N ASN A 145 6.00 26.29 13.50
CA ASN A 145 5.22 25.09 13.21
C ASN A 145 4.97 24.85 11.71
N GLU A 146 5.60 25.62 10.82
CA GLU A 146 5.42 25.47 9.39
C GLU A 146 6.31 24.37 8.81
N LEU A 147 5.67 23.42 8.15
CA LEU A 147 6.35 22.34 7.44
C LEU A 147 6.93 22.88 6.13
N GLN A 148 8.20 22.56 5.88
CA GLN A 148 8.89 22.85 4.63
C GLN A 148 9.13 21.57 3.84
N ILE A 149 9.06 21.67 2.52
CA ILE A 149 9.36 20.55 1.63
C ILE A 149 10.84 20.15 1.77
N THR A 150 11.08 18.84 1.83
CA THR A 150 12.44 18.28 1.87
C THR A 150 12.92 17.95 0.46
N ASN A 151 14.21 17.61 0.28
CA ASN A 151 14.70 17.05 -0.98
C ASN A 151 13.90 15.81 -1.42
N LYS A 152 13.56 14.92 -0.47
CA LYS A 152 12.70 13.77 -0.74
C LYS A 152 11.30 14.21 -1.21
N GLY A 153 10.75 15.26 -0.62
CA GLY A 153 9.51 15.90 -1.06
C GLY A 153 9.59 16.43 -2.49
N PHE A 154 10.68 17.10 -2.86
CA PHE A 154 10.89 17.56 -4.24
C PHE A 154 10.98 16.41 -5.24
N GLN A 155 11.72 15.34 -4.91
CA GLN A 155 11.79 14.15 -5.77
C GLN A 155 10.42 13.49 -5.95
N PHE A 156 9.62 13.45 -4.88
CA PHE A 156 8.26 12.94 -4.92
C PHE A 156 7.35 13.73 -5.88
N LEU A 157 7.46 15.07 -5.91
CA LEU A 157 6.69 15.91 -6.84
C LEU A 157 6.99 15.63 -8.32
N LEU A 158 8.17 15.10 -8.63
CA LEU A 158 8.58 14.76 -10.00
C LEU A 158 8.04 13.41 -10.49
N GLN A 159 7.47 12.60 -9.59
CA GLN A 159 6.89 11.31 -9.93
C GLN A 159 5.51 11.50 -10.60
N ASP A 160 5.04 10.49 -11.32
CA ASP A 160 3.68 10.47 -11.82
C ASP A 160 2.65 10.30 -10.69
N VAL A 161 1.41 10.74 -10.92
CA VAL A 161 0.35 10.76 -9.90
C VAL A 161 0.07 9.36 -9.32
N ASN A 162 0.14 8.30 -10.13
CA ASN A 162 -0.13 6.95 -9.66
C ASN A 162 0.92 6.51 -8.64
N THR A 163 2.20 6.70 -8.96
CA THR A 163 3.31 6.43 -8.05
C THR A 163 3.19 7.24 -6.77
N GLN A 164 2.84 8.52 -6.88
CA GLN A 164 2.67 9.39 -5.71
C GLN A 164 1.58 8.90 -4.76
N VAL A 165 0.40 8.55 -5.30
CA VAL A 165 -0.74 8.05 -4.51
C VAL A 165 -0.39 6.72 -3.84
N TRP A 166 0.29 5.81 -4.54
CA TRP A 166 0.75 4.55 -3.96
C TRP A 166 1.73 4.75 -2.79
N ALA A 167 2.73 5.63 -2.97
CA ALA A 167 3.68 5.94 -1.90
C ALA A 167 2.96 6.51 -0.66
N PHE A 168 1.93 7.34 -0.87
CA PHE A 168 1.07 7.85 0.20
C PHE A 168 0.27 6.76 0.92
N LEU A 169 -0.35 5.84 0.18
CA LEU A 169 -1.11 4.73 0.74
C LEU A 169 -0.22 3.81 1.59
N ILE A 170 0.98 3.48 1.11
CA ILE A 170 1.94 2.68 1.88
C ILE A 170 2.36 3.39 3.16
N GLN A 171 2.64 4.69 3.09
CA GLN A 171 2.94 5.46 4.31
C GLN A 171 1.76 5.47 5.28
N TYR A 172 0.53 5.57 4.76
CA TYR A 172 -0.67 5.57 5.58
C TYR A 172 -0.84 4.24 6.32
N LEU A 173 -0.63 3.11 5.63
CA LEU A 173 -0.66 1.77 6.24
C LEU A 173 0.41 1.65 7.34
N ASN A 174 1.65 2.04 7.06
CA ASN A 174 2.73 2.03 8.05
C ASN A 174 2.40 2.88 9.30
N MET A 175 1.66 3.98 9.13
CA MET A 175 1.22 4.81 10.25
C MET A 175 0.04 4.17 11.00
N ALA A 176 -0.88 3.51 10.30
CA ALA A 176 -2.01 2.81 10.89
C ALA A 176 -1.55 1.63 11.77
N ASP A 177 -0.56 0.87 11.31
CA ASP A 177 0.00 -0.26 12.08
C ASP A 177 0.58 0.21 13.42
N VAL A 178 1.33 1.32 13.41
CA VAL A 178 1.91 1.92 14.62
C VAL A 178 0.84 2.42 15.60
N ASN A 179 -0.33 2.83 15.10
CA ASN A 179 -1.46 3.26 15.95
C ASN A 179 -2.38 2.10 16.39
N ASN A 180 -2.35 0.94 15.73
CA ASN A 180 -3.28 -0.16 15.96
C ASN A 180 -2.71 -1.36 16.74
N PHE A 181 -1.39 -1.47 16.95
CA PHE A 181 -0.85 -2.52 17.84
C PHE A 181 -1.22 -2.33 19.33
N SER A 182 -1.75 -1.18 19.74
CA SER A 182 -2.21 -0.91 21.11
C SER A 182 -3.73 -0.99 21.31
N LYS A 183 -4.54 -1.24 20.26
CA LYS A 183 -6.01 -1.29 20.36
C LYS A 183 -6.66 -2.63 20.04
N LEU A 184 -5.90 -3.67 19.71
CA LEU A 184 -6.43 -5.01 19.41
C LEU A 184 -6.49 -5.97 20.61
N TYR A 185 -6.30 -5.48 21.84
CA TYR A 185 -6.51 -6.26 23.09
C TYR A 185 -7.76 -5.86 23.89
N LEU A 186 -8.73 -5.16 23.28
CA LEU A 186 -9.96 -4.73 23.99
C LEU A 186 -11.25 -4.90 23.17
N PHE A 187 -11.39 -6.05 22.50
CA PHE A 187 -12.70 -6.67 22.30
C PHE A 187 -12.58 -8.17 22.56
#